data_AF-A0A2K3LFV2-F1
#
_entry.id   AF-A0A2K3LFV2-F1
#
_cell.length_a   1.000
_cell.length_b   1.000
_cell.length_c   1.000
_cell.angle_alpha   90.00
_cell.angle_beta   90.00
_cell.angle_gamma   90.00
#
_symmetry.space_group_name_H-M   'P 1'
#
loop_
_entity.id
_entity.type
_entity.pdbx_description
1 polymer ?
#
loop_
_entity_poly.entity_id
_entity_poly.type
_entity_poly.pdbx_seq_one_letter_code
_entity_poly.pdbx_strand_id
1 'polypeptide(L)'
;MALYVLSRRLSTRSTSTTLLTLRFTSNYSSSSSFREERDTFGPIQVPSDKLWGAQTQRSLQNFDIGGPRERMPEPIVRAFGILKKCAAKVNMEYGLDPTIGKAIMQAAQEVAEGKLNDHFPLVVWQTGSGTQSNMNANEFYCAAVFGTGPKGPLYEKYYASCLRFLDLLCLDCEGVIANRASEILGHKRGEKFVHPNDHVNRSQSSNDTFPTVMHIAAGMEINSRLIPGLKTLHSTLNSKV
;
A
#
# COMPACT_ATOMS: atom_id res chain seq x y z
N MET A 1 -37.75 -79.66 9.62
CA MET A 1 -38.97 -79.15 8.96
C MET A 1 -39.00 -77.63 9.15
N ALA A 2 -39.05 -76.86 8.05
CA ALA A 2 -39.27 -75.40 7.84
C ALA A 2 -39.13 -74.41 9.03
N LEU A 3 -38.24 -73.41 9.06
CA LEU A 3 -38.05 -72.17 8.26
C LEU A 3 -39.12 -71.05 8.44
N TYR A 4 -38.60 -69.81 8.65
CA TYR A 4 -39.19 -68.45 8.60
C TYR A 4 -40.06 -67.93 9.78
N VAL A 5 -40.03 -66.66 10.24
CA VAL A 5 -39.07 -65.51 10.28
C VAL A 5 -39.71 -64.39 11.14
N LEU A 6 -38.84 -63.67 11.88
CA LEU A 6 -38.86 -62.30 12.44
C LEU A 6 -40.17 -61.47 12.53
N SER A 7 -40.42 -60.92 13.72
CA SER A 7 -40.43 -59.46 13.97
C SER A 7 -40.57 -59.17 15.49
N ARG A 8 -39.54 -58.60 16.11
CA ARG A 8 -39.60 -58.03 17.48
C ARG A 8 -39.46 -56.52 17.37
N ARG A 9 -40.51 -55.77 17.70
CA ARG A 9 -40.42 -54.34 18.05
C ARG A 9 -40.29 -54.24 19.57
N LEU A 10 -39.14 -53.78 20.06
CA LEU A 10 -38.92 -53.43 21.46
C LEU A 10 -38.99 -51.91 21.60
N SER A 11 -39.91 -51.48 22.46
CA SER A 11 -40.04 -50.15 23.02
C SER A 11 -39.08 -50.01 24.20
N THR A 12 -38.22 -48.97 24.24
CA THR A 12 -37.61 -48.52 25.49
C THR A 12 -37.18 -47.04 25.46
N ARG A 13 -37.82 -46.28 26.36
CA ARG A 13 -37.28 -45.30 27.31
C ARG A 13 -36.56 -44.04 26.82
N SER A 14 -37.20 -42.91 27.13
CA SER A 14 -36.66 -41.55 27.16
C SER A 14 -35.55 -41.40 28.21
N THR A 15 -34.37 -40.96 27.77
CA THR A 15 -33.32 -40.41 28.63
C THR A 15 -33.04 -38.98 28.19
N SER A 16 -33.28 -38.04 29.10
CA SER A 16 -33.06 -36.60 28.92
C SER A 16 -31.57 -36.31 28.95
N THR A 17 -30.95 -36.16 27.77
CA THR A 17 -29.57 -35.71 27.62
C THR A 17 -29.55 -34.19 27.48
N THR A 18 -29.20 -33.48 28.56
CA THR A 18 -28.96 -32.04 28.53
C THR A 18 -27.72 -31.76 27.69
N LEU A 19 -27.91 -31.42 26.41
CA LEU A 19 -26.84 -30.95 25.53
C LEU A 19 -26.46 -29.52 25.94
N LEU A 20 -25.38 -29.40 26.72
CA LEU A 20 -24.70 -28.13 26.96
C LEU A 20 -24.17 -27.63 25.60
N THR A 21 -24.93 -26.74 24.98
CA THR A 21 -24.53 -26.08 23.74
C THR A 21 -23.49 -25.03 24.12
N LEU A 22 -22.20 -25.36 23.95
CA LEU A 22 -21.11 -24.38 24.01
C LEU A 22 -21.31 -23.38 22.89
N ARG A 23 -22.04 -22.29 23.17
CA ARG A 23 -22.10 -21.11 22.31
C ARG A 23 -20.74 -20.43 22.39
N PHE A 24 -19.85 -20.75 21.46
CA PHE A 24 -18.76 -19.86 21.12
C PHE A 24 -19.38 -18.59 20.52
N THR A 25 -19.65 -17.60 21.37
CA THR A 25 -19.88 -16.24 20.91
C THR A 25 -18.53 -15.71 20.44
N SER A 26 -18.21 -15.94 19.17
CA SER A 26 -17.22 -15.13 18.47
C SER A 26 -17.79 -13.72 18.36
N ASN A 27 -17.58 -12.91 19.39
CA ASN A 27 -17.70 -11.46 19.30
C ASN A 27 -16.45 -10.94 18.59
N TYR A 28 -16.29 -11.26 17.31
CA TYR A 28 -15.44 -10.47 16.42
C TYR A 28 -16.32 -9.38 15.80
N SER A 29 -16.68 -8.39 16.63
CA SER A 29 -17.11 -7.09 16.11
C SER A 29 -15.83 -6.34 15.75
N SER A 30 -15.29 -6.55 14.55
CA SER A 30 -14.47 -5.52 13.94
C SER A 30 -15.41 -4.39 13.55
N SER A 31 -15.77 -3.54 14.50
CA SER A 31 -16.25 -2.21 14.18
C SER A 31 -15.08 -1.50 13.48
N SER A 32 -14.96 -1.68 12.16
CA SER A 32 -14.03 -0.92 11.34
C SER A 32 -14.48 0.52 11.40
N SER A 33 -14.00 1.27 12.39
CA SER A 33 -14.25 2.69 12.49
C SER A 33 -13.60 3.35 11.28
N PHE A 34 -14.31 4.30 10.67
CA PHE A 34 -13.80 5.09 9.56
C PHE A 34 -13.56 6.53 10.04
N ARG A 35 -12.51 7.16 9.51
CA ARG A 35 -12.33 8.61 9.57
C ARG A 35 -12.69 9.21 8.22
N GLU A 36 -13.20 10.43 8.25
CA GLU A 36 -13.36 11.22 7.03
C GLU A 36 -12.04 11.94 6.73
N GLU A 37 -11.54 11.77 5.50
CA GLU A 37 -10.42 12.53 4.94
C GLU A 37 -10.93 13.36 3.77
N ARG A 38 -10.29 14.50 3.50
CA ARG A 38 -10.72 15.41 2.42
C ARG A 38 -9.57 15.76 1.49
N ASP A 39 -9.84 15.71 0.20
CA ASP A 39 -8.98 16.28 -0.86
C ASP A 39 -9.79 17.27 -1.71
N THR A 40 -9.22 17.72 -2.83
CA THR A 40 -9.87 18.65 -3.76
C THR A 40 -11.13 18.08 -4.42
N PHE A 41 -11.27 16.75 -4.48
CA PHE A 41 -12.46 16.08 -5.01
C PHE A 41 -13.57 15.93 -3.98
N GLY A 42 -13.30 16.20 -2.70
CA GLY A 42 -14.30 16.16 -1.62
C GLY A 42 -13.92 15.21 -0.48
N PRO A 43 -14.88 14.89 0.40
CA PRO A 43 -14.67 13.94 1.49
C PRO A 43 -14.59 12.48 0.97
N ILE A 44 -13.89 11.62 1.71
CA ILE A 44 -13.83 10.17 1.50
C ILE A 44 -13.57 9.45 2.83
N GLN A 45 -14.19 8.28 3.01
CA GLN A 45 -14.04 7.46 4.22
C GLN A 45 -12.78 6.59 4.14
N VAL A 46 -11.91 6.71 5.14
CA VAL A 46 -10.67 5.95 5.30
C VAL A 46 -10.72 5.14 6.59
N PRO A 47 -10.31 3.85 6.62
CA PRO A 47 -10.26 3.08 7.85
C PRO A 47 -9.40 3.77 8.93
N SER A 48 -9.93 3.92 10.15
CA SER A 48 -9.25 4.67 11.23
C SER A 48 -7.92 4.05 11.66
N ASP A 49 -7.78 2.72 11.52
CA ASP A 49 -6.57 1.96 11.83
C ASP A 49 -5.42 2.25 10.84
N LYS A 50 -5.71 2.80 9.67
CA LYS A 50 -4.73 3.02 8.59
C LYS A 50 -4.19 4.44 8.56
N LEU A 51 -2.92 4.63 8.22
CA LEU A 51 -2.25 5.94 8.20
C LEU A 51 -2.41 6.73 6.89
N TRP A 52 -2.83 6.10 5.80
CA TRP A 52 -2.91 6.76 4.49
C TRP A 52 -4.04 7.79 4.38
N GLY A 53 -3.97 8.71 3.41
CA GLY A 53 -4.93 9.80 3.27
C GLY A 53 -6.04 9.56 2.24
N ALA A 54 -6.78 10.63 1.93
CA ALA A 54 -7.85 10.64 0.92
C ALA A 54 -7.38 10.16 -0.46
N GLN A 55 -6.21 10.62 -0.93
CA GLN A 55 -5.70 10.31 -2.26
C GLN A 55 -5.36 8.82 -2.41
N THR A 56 -4.73 8.20 -1.41
CA THR A 56 -4.51 6.75 -1.37
C THR A 56 -5.84 6.00 -1.40
N GLN A 57 -6.82 6.45 -0.61
CA GLN A 57 -8.12 5.80 -0.55
C GLN A 57 -8.85 5.85 -1.90
N ARG A 58 -8.78 6.98 -2.62
CA ARG A 58 -9.31 7.08 -3.98
C ARG A 58 -8.54 6.21 -4.96
N SER A 59 -7.21 6.16 -4.84
CA SER A 59 -6.37 5.30 -5.68
C SER A 59 -6.79 3.83 -5.54
N LEU A 60 -7.01 3.34 -4.32
CA LEU A 60 -7.49 1.98 -4.09
C LEU A 60 -8.83 1.68 -4.78
N GLN A 61 -9.74 2.67 -4.82
CA GLN A 61 -11.04 2.51 -5.49
C GLN A 61 -10.93 2.57 -7.02
N ASN A 62 -9.95 3.33 -7.53
CA ASN A 62 -9.78 3.58 -8.96
C ASN A 62 -8.91 2.52 -9.64
N PHE A 63 -7.93 1.97 -8.93
CA PHE A 63 -6.91 1.04 -9.44
C PHE A 63 -7.00 -0.32 -8.76
N ASP A 64 -8.19 -0.93 -8.79
CA ASP A 64 -8.41 -2.32 -8.36
C ASP A 64 -7.94 -3.29 -9.46
N ILE A 65 -6.62 -3.30 -9.70
CA ILE A 65 -5.96 -4.07 -10.75
C ILE A 65 -4.77 -4.82 -10.13
N GLY A 66 -4.84 -6.15 -10.14
CA GLY A 66 -3.84 -7.02 -9.50
C GLY A 66 -4.28 -7.50 -8.12
N GLY A 67 -3.39 -8.19 -7.40
CA GLY A 67 -3.62 -8.70 -6.06
C GLY A 67 -2.50 -8.33 -5.09
N PRO A 68 -2.43 -9.00 -3.92
CA PRO A 68 -1.41 -8.71 -2.91
C PRO A 68 0.04 -8.88 -3.39
N ARG A 69 0.27 -9.68 -4.45
CA ARG A 69 1.60 -9.92 -5.04
C ARG A 69 2.06 -8.76 -5.92
N GLU A 70 1.11 -8.01 -6.48
CA GLU A 70 1.34 -6.89 -7.40
C GLU A 70 1.33 -5.55 -6.66
N ARG A 71 1.41 -5.56 -5.32
CA ARG A 71 1.65 -4.37 -4.51
C ARG A 71 3.03 -3.78 -4.79
N MET A 72 3.17 -2.49 -4.49
CA MET A 72 4.46 -1.83 -4.59
C MET A 72 5.53 -2.61 -3.78
N PRO A 73 6.69 -2.94 -4.38
CA PRO A 73 7.71 -3.70 -3.67
C PRO A 73 8.20 -2.99 -2.41
N GLU A 74 8.37 -3.73 -1.32
CA GLU A 74 8.89 -3.19 -0.04
C GLU A 74 10.19 -2.38 -0.20
N PRO A 75 11.18 -2.76 -1.04
CA PRO A 75 12.37 -1.95 -1.24
C PRO A 75 12.08 -0.53 -1.73
N ILE A 76 11.04 -0.33 -2.54
CA ILE A 76 10.60 0.99 -3.01
C ILE A 76 10.02 1.79 -1.84
N VAL A 77 9.12 1.19 -1.05
CA VAL A 77 8.52 1.82 0.14
C VAL A 77 9.60 2.24 1.15
N ARG A 78 10.57 1.36 1.44
CA ARG A 78 11.69 1.69 2.33
C ARG A 78 12.55 2.83 1.78
N ALA A 79 12.82 2.82 0.47
CA ALA A 79 13.59 3.88 -0.19
C ALA A 79 12.88 5.25 -0.14
N PHE A 80 11.54 5.28 -0.17
CA PHE A 80 10.79 6.50 0.12
C PHE A 80 11.05 7.03 1.54
N GLY A 81 11.04 6.15 2.55
CA GLY A 81 11.36 6.53 3.92
C GLY A 81 12.75 7.18 4.04
N ILE A 82 13.74 6.61 3.34
CA ILE A 82 15.10 7.19 3.28
C ILE A 82 15.09 8.57 2.64
N LEU A 83 14.47 8.70 1.47
CA LEU A 83 14.42 9.96 0.73
C LEU A 83 13.73 11.06 1.55
N LYS A 84 12.53 10.78 2.08
CA LYS A 84 11.74 11.77 2.82
C LYS A 84 12.41 12.16 4.13
N LYS A 85 13.13 11.25 4.79
CA LYS A 85 13.97 11.58 5.96
C LYS A 85 15.09 12.56 5.59
N CYS A 86 15.81 12.32 4.50
CA CYS A 86 16.87 13.20 4.02
C CYS A 86 16.32 14.56 3.60
N ALA A 87 15.19 14.58 2.88
CA ALA A 87 14.53 15.81 2.45
C ALA A 87 14.07 16.67 3.63
N ALA A 88 13.45 16.06 4.65
CA ALA A 88 13.06 16.76 5.87
C ALA A 88 14.27 17.37 6.61
N LYS A 89 15.38 16.62 6.68
CA LYS A 89 16.63 17.11 7.28
C LYS A 89 17.13 18.37 6.57
N VAL A 90 17.21 18.36 5.24
CA VAL A 90 17.66 19.51 4.45
C VAL A 90 16.65 20.66 4.57
N ASN A 91 15.35 20.39 4.44
CA ASN A 91 14.33 21.44 4.50
C ASN A 91 14.30 22.18 5.85
N MET A 92 14.72 21.56 6.97
CA MET A 92 14.87 22.27 8.25
C MET A 92 15.93 23.38 8.19
N GLU A 93 16.98 23.22 7.37
CA GLU A 93 17.99 24.27 7.13
C GLU A 93 17.41 25.43 6.28
N TYR A 94 16.35 25.16 5.52
CA TYR A 94 15.69 26.11 4.61
C TYR A 94 14.29 26.54 5.10
N GLY A 95 14.06 26.51 6.41
CA GLY A 95 12.89 27.13 7.04
C GLY A 95 11.69 26.21 7.29
N LEU A 96 11.82 24.89 7.17
CA LEU A 96 10.85 23.96 7.76
C LEU A 96 10.98 24.00 9.30
N ASP A 97 9.85 24.07 10.00
CA ASP A 97 9.84 24.06 11.47
C ASP A 97 10.60 22.83 12.02
N PRO A 98 11.58 23.00 12.93
CA PRO A 98 12.37 21.89 13.44
C PRO A 98 11.58 20.84 14.20
N THR A 99 10.45 21.19 14.82
CA THR A 99 9.60 20.24 15.54
C THR A 99 8.87 19.33 14.57
N ILE A 100 8.27 19.92 13.52
CA ILE A 100 7.64 19.19 12.42
C ILE A 100 8.69 18.36 11.67
N GLY A 101 9.84 18.94 11.34
CA GLY A 101 10.92 18.26 10.62
C GLY A 101 11.45 17.04 11.36
N LYS A 102 11.68 17.13 12.68
CA LYS A 102 12.08 15.98 13.51
C LYS A 102 11.03 14.87 13.55
N ALA A 103 9.74 15.23 13.66
CA ALA A 103 8.65 14.26 13.63
C ALA A 103 8.55 13.55 12.27
N ILE A 104 8.70 14.29 11.16
CA ILE A 104 8.76 13.73 9.81
C ILE A 104 9.95 12.78 9.68
N MET A 105 11.14 13.18 10.16
CA MET A 105 12.33 12.32 10.12
C MET A 105 12.13 11.02 10.89
N GLN A 106 11.46 11.06 12.04
CA GLN A 106 11.14 9.87 12.83
C GLN A 106 10.13 8.97 12.10
N ALA A 107 9.03 9.54 11.61
CA ALA A 107 8.03 8.79 10.83
C ALA A 107 8.64 8.16 9.56
N ALA A 108 9.45 8.90 8.83
CA ALA A 108 10.13 8.43 7.63
C ALA A 108 11.17 7.33 7.95
N GLN A 109 11.82 7.38 9.12
CA GLN A 109 12.68 6.31 9.60
C GLN A 109 11.89 5.01 9.87
N GLU A 110 10.69 5.10 10.47
CA GLU A 110 9.83 3.93 10.67
C GLU A 110 9.39 3.29 9.34
N VAL A 111 9.15 4.09 8.30
CA VAL A 111 8.91 3.62 6.93
C VAL A 111 10.16 2.93 6.35
N ALA A 112 11.33 3.54 6.48
CA ALA A 112 12.59 2.98 5.98
C ALA A 112 12.95 1.63 6.64
N GLU A 113 12.57 1.45 7.90
CA GLU A 113 12.73 0.21 8.66
C GLU A 113 11.66 -0.86 8.35
N GLY A 114 10.64 -0.52 7.55
CA GLY A 114 9.56 -1.43 7.17
C GLY A 114 8.50 -1.64 8.26
N LYS A 115 8.49 -0.83 9.33
CA LYS A 115 7.51 -0.95 10.42
C LYS A 115 6.08 -0.60 9.99
N LEU A 116 5.94 0.14 8.88
CA LEU A 116 4.69 0.69 8.40
C LEU A 116 4.21 0.06 7.07
N ASN A 117 4.78 -1.08 6.65
CA ASN A 117 4.47 -1.72 5.36
C ASN A 117 2.96 -1.99 5.16
N ASP A 118 2.22 -2.29 6.24
CA ASP A 118 0.77 -2.55 6.20
C ASP A 118 -0.10 -1.31 5.89
N HIS A 119 0.54 -0.14 5.79
CA HIS A 119 -0.07 1.13 5.43
C HIS A 119 0.18 1.55 3.98
N PHE A 120 0.77 0.68 3.16
CA PHE A 120 1.01 0.92 1.73
C PHE A 120 0.23 -0.09 0.87
N PRO A 121 -1.07 0.14 0.65
CA PRO A 121 -1.94 -0.84 0.00
C PRO A 121 -1.90 -0.78 -1.53
N LEU A 122 -1.22 0.22 -2.12
CA LEU A 122 -1.26 0.49 -3.55
C LEU A 122 -0.52 -0.56 -4.39
N VAL A 123 -1.09 -0.81 -5.57
CA VAL A 123 -0.56 -1.73 -6.59
C VAL A 123 0.41 -1.04 -7.54
N VAL A 124 1.27 -1.82 -8.18
CA VAL A 124 2.17 -1.36 -9.25
C VAL A 124 1.38 -0.78 -10.43
N TRP A 125 0.21 -1.34 -10.72
CA TRP A 125 -0.66 -0.96 -11.84
C TRP A 125 -1.47 0.31 -11.57
N GLN A 126 -0.74 1.39 -11.32
CA GLN A 126 -1.29 2.72 -11.11
C GLN A 126 -0.82 3.68 -12.21
N THR A 127 -0.73 4.96 -11.89
CA THR A 127 -0.33 6.04 -12.80
C THR A 127 1.13 5.93 -13.22
N GLY A 128 1.43 6.12 -14.51
CA GLY A 128 2.78 5.96 -15.09
C GLY A 128 3.59 7.26 -15.34
N SER A 129 3.23 8.38 -14.71
CA SER A 129 3.75 9.70 -15.07
C SER A 129 5.15 10.02 -14.50
N GLY A 130 6.07 10.64 -15.24
CA GLY A 130 6.26 10.64 -16.70
C GLY A 130 5.28 11.45 -17.56
N THR A 131 4.59 12.45 -17.01
CA THR A 131 3.33 13.05 -17.51
C THR A 131 3.21 13.37 -19.01
N GLN A 132 4.31 13.67 -19.72
CA GLN A 132 4.28 13.94 -21.17
C GLN A 132 4.76 12.73 -22.03
N SER A 133 5.72 11.94 -21.56
CA SER A 133 6.20 10.73 -22.28
C SER A 133 5.28 9.52 -22.07
N ASN A 134 4.62 9.43 -20.92
CA ASN A 134 3.62 8.41 -20.59
C ASN A 134 2.35 8.56 -21.43
N MET A 135 2.02 9.77 -21.89
CA MET A 135 0.92 9.99 -22.83
C MET A 135 1.18 9.32 -24.18
N ASN A 136 2.40 9.39 -24.70
CA ASN A 136 2.78 8.76 -25.97
C ASN A 136 2.94 7.23 -25.81
N ALA A 137 3.57 6.77 -24.72
CA ALA A 137 3.70 5.34 -24.45
C ALA A 137 2.35 4.67 -24.17
N ASN A 138 1.41 5.34 -23.48
CA ASN A 138 0.07 4.79 -23.23
C ASN A 138 -0.79 4.75 -24.49
N GLU A 139 -0.67 5.70 -25.42
CA GLU A 139 -1.31 5.55 -26.73
C GLU A 139 -0.78 4.32 -27.47
N PHE A 140 0.53 4.07 -27.42
CA PHE A 140 1.15 2.91 -28.06
C PHE A 140 0.78 1.58 -27.39
N TYR A 141 0.81 1.51 -26.05
CA TYR A 141 0.44 0.32 -25.28
C TYR A 141 -1.06 0.03 -25.33
N CYS A 142 -1.93 1.04 -25.22
CA CYS A 142 -3.38 0.82 -25.43
C CYS A 142 -3.67 0.37 -26.86
N ALA A 143 -3.00 0.93 -27.87
CA ALA A 143 -3.16 0.48 -29.25
C ALA A 143 -2.64 -0.95 -29.48
N ALA A 144 -1.55 -1.33 -28.82
CA ALA A 144 -0.97 -2.68 -28.90
C ALA A 144 -1.80 -3.74 -28.15
N VAL A 145 -2.40 -3.38 -27.01
CA VAL A 145 -3.18 -4.31 -26.17
C VAL A 145 -4.64 -4.43 -26.64
N PHE A 146 -5.26 -3.34 -27.09
CA PHE A 146 -6.69 -3.32 -27.45
C PHE A 146 -6.96 -3.25 -28.96
N GLY A 147 -5.91 -3.16 -29.79
CA GLY A 147 -6.03 -3.05 -31.24
C GLY A 147 -6.63 -1.71 -31.70
N THR A 148 -6.59 -1.45 -33.01
CA THR A 148 -7.14 -0.22 -33.63
C THR A 148 -8.67 -0.22 -33.77
N GLY A 149 -9.36 -1.10 -33.02
CA GLY A 149 -10.81 -1.25 -33.05
C GLY A 149 -11.56 -0.16 -32.26
N PRO A 150 -12.90 -0.14 -32.35
CA PRO A 150 -13.74 0.80 -31.61
C PRO A 150 -13.50 0.68 -30.10
N LYS A 151 -13.12 1.80 -29.48
CA LYS A 151 -12.73 1.92 -28.08
C LYS A 151 -13.94 1.69 -27.18
N GLY A 152 -13.94 0.59 -26.43
CA GLY A 152 -15.03 0.23 -25.50
C GLY A 152 -14.96 0.94 -24.14
N PRO A 153 -15.93 0.70 -23.25
CA PRO A 153 -16.01 1.35 -21.92
C PRO A 153 -14.77 1.13 -21.04
N LEU A 154 -14.08 0.00 -21.23
CA LEU A 154 -12.81 -0.29 -20.55
C LEU A 154 -11.68 0.67 -20.98
N TYR A 155 -11.64 1.02 -22.28
CA TYR A 155 -10.66 1.97 -22.81
C TYR A 155 -10.88 3.36 -22.20
N GLU A 156 -12.12 3.85 -22.15
CA GLU A 156 -12.41 5.16 -21.53
C GLU A 156 -12.08 5.19 -20.04
N LYS A 157 -12.36 4.11 -19.31
CA LYS A 157 -11.97 3.97 -17.90
C LYS A 157 -10.44 4.00 -17.74
N TYR A 158 -9.69 3.34 -18.62
CA TYR A 158 -8.23 3.32 -18.60
C TYR A 158 -7.62 4.67 -19.01
N TYR A 159 -8.14 5.29 -20.05
CA TYR A 159 -7.63 6.54 -20.63
C TYR A 159 -7.92 7.74 -19.72
N ALA A 160 -9.13 7.83 -19.15
CA ALA A 160 -9.48 8.85 -18.15
C ALA A 160 -8.65 8.71 -16.87
N SER A 161 -8.29 7.47 -16.50
CA SER A 161 -7.44 7.16 -15.34
C SER A 161 -5.97 7.55 -15.57
N CYS A 162 -5.45 7.33 -16.79
CA CYS A 162 -4.09 7.72 -17.18
C CYS A 162 -3.91 9.24 -17.33
N LEU A 163 -4.97 9.98 -17.65
CA LEU A 163 -4.91 11.40 -17.99
C LEU A 163 -4.95 12.37 -16.80
N ARG A 164 -5.35 11.95 -15.59
CA ARG A 164 -5.60 12.89 -14.46
C ARG A 164 -5.17 12.43 -13.08
N PHE A 165 -4.36 11.40 -12.97
CA PHE A 165 -3.68 11.10 -11.71
C PHE A 165 -2.19 11.10 -11.99
N LEU A 166 -1.53 12.20 -11.61
CA LEU A 166 -0.09 12.18 -11.45
C LEU A 166 0.17 11.66 -10.02
N ASP A 167 0.98 10.60 -9.93
CA ASP A 167 1.89 10.36 -8.81
C ASP A 167 1.35 9.77 -7.50
N LEU A 168 0.45 8.81 -7.58
CA LEU A 168 -0.26 8.26 -6.41
C LEU A 168 0.62 7.56 -5.35
N LEU A 169 1.82 7.07 -5.70
CA LEU A 169 2.70 6.43 -4.72
C LEU A 169 3.47 7.45 -3.86
N CYS A 170 3.93 8.56 -4.45
CA CYS A 170 4.55 9.64 -3.66
C CYS A 170 3.53 10.18 -2.66
N LEU A 171 2.29 10.39 -3.13
CA LEU A 171 1.18 10.88 -2.33
C LEU A 171 0.79 9.91 -1.19
N ASP A 172 0.89 8.60 -1.42
CA ASP A 172 0.65 7.59 -0.38
C ASP A 172 1.68 7.67 0.75
N CYS A 173 2.96 7.70 0.38
CA CYS A 173 4.04 7.85 1.35
C CYS A 173 3.95 9.16 2.13
N GLU A 174 3.63 10.25 1.44
CA GLU A 174 3.44 11.57 2.06
C GLU A 174 2.30 11.57 3.07
N GLY A 175 1.16 10.96 2.72
CA GLY A 175 0.01 10.83 3.63
C GLY A 175 0.34 10.00 4.87
N VAL A 176 0.99 8.84 4.69
CA VAL A 176 1.40 7.96 5.79
C VAL A 176 2.38 8.66 6.73
N ILE A 177 3.42 9.29 6.19
CA ILE A 177 4.43 10.02 6.98
C ILE A 177 3.80 11.23 7.69
N ALA A 178 2.93 11.98 7.03
CA ALA A 178 2.28 13.16 7.60
C ALA A 178 1.37 12.80 8.78
N ASN A 179 0.51 11.79 8.61
CA ASN A 179 -0.36 11.32 9.69
C ASN A 179 0.46 10.73 10.83
N ARG A 180 1.52 9.96 10.53
CA ARG A 180 2.39 9.41 11.57
C ARG A 180 3.17 10.49 12.33
N ALA A 181 3.69 11.50 11.64
CA ALA A 181 4.35 12.63 12.26
C ALA A 181 3.38 13.44 13.13
N SER A 182 2.13 13.59 12.69
CA SER A 182 1.08 14.24 13.49
C SER A 182 0.79 13.46 14.78
N GLU A 183 0.72 12.13 14.74
CA GLU A 183 0.57 11.31 15.95
C GLU A 183 1.75 11.45 16.92
N ILE A 184 2.98 11.48 16.40
CA ILE A 184 4.20 11.68 17.21
C ILE A 184 4.12 13.01 17.98
N LEU A 185 3.49 14.02 17.38
CA LEU A 185 3.28 15.33 17.98
C LEU A 185 2.00 15.42 18.84
N GLY A 186 1.25 14.32 19.00
CA GLY A 186 0.04 14.27 19.83
C GLY A 186 -1.24 14.76 19.14
N HIS A 187 -1.21 14.97 17.82
CA HIS A 187 -2.37 15.37 17.03
C HIS A 187 -3.13 14.15 16.47
N LYS A 188 -4.40 14.36 16.13
CA LYS A 188 -5.22 13.27 15.56
C LYS A 188 -4.95 13.12 14.06
N ARG A 189 -5.05 11.89 13.56
CA ARG A 189 -5.01 11.58 12.12
C ARG A 189 -6.10 12.39 11.39
N GLY A 190 -5.76 12.92 10.21
CA GLY A 190 -6.70 13.69 9.37
C GLY A 190 -6.86 15.17 9.72
N GLU A 191 -6.34 15.65 10.87
CA GLU A 191 -6.31 17.09 11.18
C GLU A 191 -5.31 17.87 10.31
N LYS A 192 -4.42 17.16 9.61
CA LYS A 192 -3.36 17.71 8.74
C LYS A 192 -2.45 18.71 9.45
N PHE A 193 -2.22 18.53 10.75
CA PHE A 193 -1.26 19.34 11.50
C PHE A 193 0.13 19.30 10.85
N VAL A 194 0.58 18.10 10.49
CA VAL A 194 1.63 17.93 9.47
C VAL A 194 0.95 17.74 8.12
N HIS A 195 1.13 18.68 7.20
CA HIS A 195 0.52 18.62 5.88
C HIS A 195 1.36 17.76 4.91
N PRO A 196 0.75 16.79 4.19
CA PRO A 196 1.47 15.93 3.23
C PRO A 196 2.25 16.73 2.18
N ASN A 197 1.62 17.72 1.53
CA ASN A 197 2.28 18.50 0.47
C ASN A 197 3.21 19.57 1.05
N ASP A 198 2.68 20.50 1.84
CA ASP A 198 3.40 21.68 2.34
C ASP A 198 4.59 21.36 3.27
N HIS A 199 4.57 20.22 3.97
CA HIS A 199 5.64 19.80 4.88
C HIS A 199 6.43 18.58 4.37
N VAL A 200 5.76 17.46 4.06
CA VAL A 200 6.46 16.20 3.71
C VAL A 200 6.99 16.23 2.27
N ASN A 201 6.20 16.78 1.34
CA ASN A 201 6.57 16.95 -0.07
C ASN A 201 7.19 18.33 -0.38
N ARG A 202 7.61 19.06 0.65
CA ARG A 202 8.21 20.38 0.47
C ARG A 202 9.45 20.28 -0.41
N SER A 203 9.54 21.18 -1.41
CA SER A 203 10.66 21.27 -2.35
C SER A 203 10.84 20.06 -3.27
N GLN A 204 9.79 19.25 -3.47
CA GLN A 204 9.84 18.03 -4.26
C GLN A 204 8.65 17.98 -5.24
N SER A 205 8.85 17.27 -6.35
CA SER A 205 7.78 16.74 -7.17
C SER A 205 7.95 15.23 -7.23
N SER A 206 6.91 14.53 -7.65
CA SER A 206 7.02 13.08 -7.83
C SER A 206 7.82 12.73 -9.08
N ASN A 207 7.89 13.64 -10.06
CA ASN A 207 8.68 13.50 -11.27
C ASN A 207 10.18 13.35 -10.98
N ASP A 208 10.68 13.98 -9.91
CA ASP A 208 12.04 13.80 -9.40
C ASP A 208 12.12 12.78 -8.26
N THR A 209 11.12 12.74 -7.38
CA THR A 209 11.12 11.83 -6.23
C THR A 209 11.05 10.37 -6.64
N PHE A 210 10.14 9.99 -7.54
CA PHE A 210 9.93 8.57 -7.86
C PHE A 210 11.14 7.95 -8.57
N PRO A 211 11.75 8.56 -9.61
CA PRO A 211 13.00 8.04 -10.18
C PRO A 211 14.15 7.98 -9.17
N THR A 212 14.23 8.94 -8.25
CA THR A 212 15.24 8.92 -7.18
C THR A 212 15.05 7.72 -6.26
N VAL A 213 13.82 7.44 -5.84
CA VAL A 213 13.49 6.25 -5.04
C VAL A 213 13.82 4.95 -5.79
N MET A 214 13.50 4.87 -7.08
CA MET A 214 13.83 3.70 -7.90
C MET A 214 15.35 3.44 -7.91
N HIS A 215 16.17 4.48 -8.06
CA HIS A 215 17.62 4.36 -8.01
C HIS A 215 18.14 3.97 -6.62
N ILE A 216 17.58 4.54 -5.54
CA ILE A 216 17.93 4.16 -4.17
C ILE A 216 17.62 2.68 -3.94
N ALA A 217 16.40 2.25 -4.27
CA ALA A 217 15.96 0.86 -4.09
C ALA A 217 16.81 -0.12 -4.91
N ALA A 218 17.07 0.19 -6.19
CA ALA A 218 17.93 -0.63 -7.05
C ALA A 218 19.35 -0.72 -6.48
N GLY A 219 19.94 0.42 -6.09
CA GLY A 219 21.27 0.45 -5.47
C GLY A 219 21.34 -0.38 -4.19
N MET A 220 20.31 -0.30 -3.33
CA MET A 220 20.24 -1.09 -2.11
C MET A 220 20.12 -2.59 -2.39
N GLU A 221 19.20 -3.01 -3.27
CA GLU A 221 18.98 -4.44 -3.58
C GLU A 221 20.18 -5.05 -4.32
N ILE A 222 20.84 -4.30 -5.21
CA ILE A 222 22.07 -4.76 -5.88
C ILE A 222 23.17 -5.03 -4.85
N ASN A 223 23.41 -4.08 -3.94
CA ASN A 223 24.51 -4.20 -2.97
C ASN A 223 24.23 -5.20 -1.85
N SER A 224 22.99 -5.28 -1.37
CA SER A 224 22.63 -6.11 -0.22
C SER A 224 22.25 -7.55 -0.59
N ARG A 225 21.76 -7.79 -1.81
CA ARG A 225 21.25 -9.11 -2.22
C ARG A 225 21.97 -9.68 -3.44
N LEU A 226 22.04 -8.93 -4.54
CA LEU A 226 22.58 -9.45 -5.80
C LEU A 226 24.07 -9.73 -5.72
N ILE A 227 24.89 -8.74 -5.33
CA ILE A 227 26.35 -8.88 -5.26
C ILE A 227 26.77 -10.00 -4.28
N PRO A 228 26.22 -10.10 -3.06
CA PRO A 228 26.51 -11.23 -2.17
C PRO A 228 26.12 -12.59 -2.75
N GLY A 229 24.97 -12.67 -3.43
CA GLY A 229 24.52 -13.88 -4.12
C GLY A 229 25.48 -14.32 -5.21
N LEU A 230 25.94 -13.38 -6.04
CA LEU A 230 26.93 -13.65 -7.09
C LEU A 230 28.29 -14.06 -6.52
N LYS A 231 28.75 -13.44 -5.44
CA LYS A 231 30.00 -13.83 -4.74
C LYS A 231 29.91 -15.27 -4.22
N THR A 232 28.77 -15.64 -3.66
CA THR A 232 28.52 -17.01 -3.15
C THR A 232 28.58 -18.03 -4.29
N LEU A 233 27.90 -17.74 -5.40
CA LEU A 233 27.92 -18.59 -6.59
C LEU A 233 29.35 -18.73 -7.14
N HIS A 234 30.06 -17.61 -7.31
CA HIS A 234 31.44 -17.59 -7.80
C HIS A 234 32.39 -18.41 -6.91
N SER A 235 32.32 -18.23 -5.58
CA SER A 235 33.13 -18.99 -4.63
C SER A 235 32.83 -20.49 -4.70
N THR A 236 31.56 -20.86 -4.87
CA THR A 236 31.15 -22.27 -4.97
C THR A 236 31.72 -22.92 -6.23
N LEU A 237 31.61 -22.24 -7.38
CA LEU A 237 32.15 -22.73 -8.65
C LEU A 237 33.67 -22.86 -8.61
N ASN A 238 34.38 -21.88 -8.05
CA ASN A 238 35.84 -21.94 -7.92
C ASN A 238 36.33 -23.06 -7.01
N SER A 239 35.54 -23.48 -6.02
CA SER A 239 35.90 -24.61 -5.14
C SER A 239 35.81 -26.00 -5.80
N LYS A 240 35.23 -26.06 -7.01
CA LYS A 240 34.99 -27.31 -7.75
C LYS A 240 35.99 -27.53 -8.89
N VAL A 241 36.85 -26.55 -9.16
CA VAL A 241 37.96 -26.60 -10.12
C VAL A 241 39.25 -26.73 -9.35
#